data_AF-A0A3B9TWM1-F1
#
_entry.id   AF-A0A3B9TWM1-F1
#
_cell.length_a   1.000
_cell.length_b   1.000
_cell.length_c   1.000
_cell.angle_alpha   90.00
_cell.angle_beta   90.00
_cell.angle_gamma   90.00
#
_symmetry.space_group_name_H-M   'P 1'
#
loop_
_entity.id
_entity.type
_entity.pdbx_description
1 polymer ?
#
loop_
_entity_poly.entity_id
_entity_poly.type
_entity_poly.pdbx_seq_one_letter_code
_entity_poly.pdbx_strand_id
1 'polypeptide(L)' 'APCPASGLIIHGEEDAAVPPETVHKLVERLSIQKGVEIEVDIVPGANHFFTDHLDPMIARVSDYLDGALKTEPEAAPLF' A
#
# COMPACT_ATOMS: atom_id res chain seq x y z
N ALA A 1 -15.47 -15.22 7.52
CA ALA A 1 -14.08 -14.84 7.26
C ALA A 1 -13.96 -13.33 7.40
N PRO A 2 -12.83 -12.76 7.84
CA PRO A 2 -12.67 -11.31 7.82
C PRO A 2 -12.95 -10.82 6.39
N CYS A 3 -13.68 -9.71 6.25
CA CYS A 3 -13.86 -9.10 4.93
C CYS A 3 -12.48 -8.81 4.35
N PRO A 4 -12.19 -9.26 3.12
CA PRO A 4 -10.98 -8.84 2.46
C PRO A 4 -11.07 -7.31 2.29
N ALA A 5 -9.99 -6.59 2.63
CA ALA A 5 -9.90 -5.14 2.50
C ALA A 5 -8.90 -4.80 1.39
N SER A 6 -9.22 -3.77 0.60
CA SER A 6 -8.25 -3.14 -0.30
C SER A 6 -7.15 -2.48 0.52
N GLY A 7 -5.97 -2.30 -0.07
CA GLY A 7 -4.80 -1.77 0.65
C GLY A 7 -3.63 -1.41 -0.24
N LEU A 8 -2.65 -0.71 0.37
CA LEU A 8 -1.35 -0.40 -0.23
C LEU A 8 -0.25 -1.24 0.44
N ILE A 9 0.64 -1.80 -0.37
CA ILE A 9 1.92 -2.36 0.06
C ILE A 9 3.02 -1.43 -0.44
N ILE A 10 3.79 -0.84 0.48
CA ILE A 10 4.98 -0.05 0.16
C ILE A 10 6.25 -0.85 0.47
N HIS A 11 7.22 -0.83 -0.45
CA HIS A 11 8.44 -1.63 -0.31
C HIS A 11 9.66 -0.89 -0.85
N GLY A 12 10.85 -1.15 -0.28
CA GLY A 12 12.10 -0.58 -0.74
C GLY A 12 12.75 -1.42 -1.83
N GLU A 13 13.23 -0.79 -2.90
CA GLU A 13 13.90 -1.50 -4.01
C GLU A 13 15.17 -2.25 -3.60
N GLU A 14 15.93 -1.68 -2.65
CA GLU A 14 17.20 -2.22 -2.14
C GLU A 14 17.03 -2.94 -0.80
N ASP A 15 15.84 -3.48 -0.52
CA ASP A 15 15.59 -4.30 0.66
C ASP A 15 16.33 -5.65 0.57
N ALA A 16 17.46 -5.72 1.29
CA ALA A 16 18.26 -6.94 1.40
C ALA A 16 17.70 -7.98 2.39
N ALA A 17 16.76 -7.61 3.25
CA ALA A 17 16.15 -8.51 4.23
C ALA A 17 14.95 -9.25 3.62
N VAL A 18 14.15 -8.54 2.81
CA VAL A 18 12.99 -9.08 2.10
C VAL A 18 13.11 -8.71 0.62
N PRO A 19 13.42 -9.66 -0.26
CA PRO A 19 13.52 -9.37 -1.69
C PRO A 19 12.15 -8.95 -2.29
N PRO A 20 12.12 -8.01 -3.26
CA PRO A 20 10.89 -7.56 -3.92
C PRO A 20 10.04 -8.69 -4.53
N GLU A 21 10.68 -9.74 -5.03
CA GLU A 21 10.04 -10.96 -5.54
C GLU A 21 9.09 -11.63 -4.52
N THR A 22 9.39 -11.51 -3.23
CA THR A 22 8.55 -12.06 -2.16
C THR A 22 7.26 -11.25 -2.01
N VAL A 23 7.35 -9.94 -2.20
CA VAL A 23 6.19 -9.03 -2.19
C VAL A 23 5.29 -9.33 -3.39
N HIS A 24 5.84 -9.51 -4.58
CA HIS A 24 5.05 -9.88 -5.76
C HIS A 24 4.28 -11.20 -5.56
N LYS A 25 4.91 -12.23 -4.99
CA LYS A 25 4.24 -13.49 -4.65
C LYS A 25 3.13 -13.34 -3.62
N LEU A 26 3.30 -12.44 -2.65
CA LEU A 26 2.25 -12.12 -1.69
C LEU A 26 1.05 -11.48 -2.40
N VAL A 27 1.32 -10.52 -3.28
CA VAL A 27 0.30 -9.78 -4.03
C VAL A 27 -0.49 -10.72 -4.94
N GLU A 28 0.19 -11.61 -5.68
CA GLU A 28 -0.48 -12.64 -6.48
C GLU A 28 -1.48 -13.47 -5.66
N ARG A 29 -1.12 -13.84 -4.43
CA ARG A 29 -2.01 -14.59 -3.53
C ARG A 29 -3.19 -13.76 -3.02
N LEU A 30 -2.98 -12.48 -2.77
CA LEU A 30 -4.02 -11.57 -2.30
C LEU A 30 -4.99 -11.22 -3.44
N SER A 31 -4.49 -10.99 -4.65
CA SER A 31 -5.29 -10.65 -5.84
C SER A 31 -6.21 -11.78 -6.32
N ILE A 32 -5.96 -13.04 -5.91
CA ILE A 32 -6.91 -14.16 -6.13
C ILE A 32 -8.22 -13.94 -5.35
N GLN A 33 -8.17 -13.20 -4.24
CA GLN A 33 -9.35 -12.89 -3.45
C GLN A 33 -10.20 -11.85 -4.20
N LYS A 34 -11.40 -12.25 -4.63
CA LYS A 34 -12.31 -11.36 -5.36
C LYS A 34 -12.82 -10.24 -4.45
N GLY A 35 -12.87 -9.02 -4.99
CA GLY A 35 -13.50 -7.88 -4.33
C GLY A 35 -12.56 -6.95 -3.57
N VAL A 36 -11.24 -7.11 -3.73
CA VAL A 36 -10.24 -6.18 -3.17
C VAL A 36 -9.19 -5.81 -4.20
N GLU A 37 -8.69 -4.59 -4.06
CA GLU A 37 -7.56 -4.08 -4.85
C GLU A 37 -6.36 -3.89 -3.92
N ILE A 38 -5.24 -4.52 -4.28
CA ILE A 38 -3.96 -4.36 -3.58
C ILE A 38 -3.02 -3.60 -4.50
N GLU A 39 -2.65 -2.39 -4.09
CA GLU A 39 -1.65 -1.58 -4.77
C GLU A 39 -0.25 -1.90 -4.22
N VAL A 40 0.75 -1.89 -5.08
CA VAL A 40 2.15 -2.12 -4.72
C VAL A 40 2.96 -0.95 -5.22
N ASP A 41 3.60 -0.23 -4.31
CA ASP A 41 4.52 0.87 -4.62
C ASP A 41 5.94 0.50 -4.16
N ILE A 42 6.89 0.65 -5.07
CA ILE A 42 8.30 0.40 -4.83
C ILE A 42 9.02 1.75 -4.75
N VAL A 43 9.64 2.04 -3.61
CA VAL A 43 10.44 3.24 -3.40
C VAL A 43 11.86 2.98 -3.92
N PRO A 44 12.28 3.66 -5.01
CA PRO A 44 13.59 3.42 -5.61
C PRO A 44 14.72 3.76 -4.65
N GLY A 45 15.79 2.96 -4.66
CA GLY A 45 16.96 3.15 -3.79
C GLY A 45 16.73 2.97 -2.27
N ALA A 46 15.49 2.72 -1.84
CA ALA A 46 15.19 2.55 -0.43
C ALA A 46 15.50 1.12 0.04
N ASN A 47 16.10 1.01 1.23
CA ASN A 47 16.31 -0.27 1.91
C ASN A 47 15.09 -0.65 2.79
N HIS A 48 15.21 -1.75 3.54
CA HIS A 48 14.17 -2.22 4.47
C HIS A 48 13.67 -1.17 5.47
N PHE A 49 14.54 -0.25 5.86
CA PHE A 49 14.27 0.78 6.87
C PHE A 49 13.84 2.10 6.26
N PHE A 50 13.90 2.24 4.93
CA PHE A 50 13.73 3.50 4.21
C PHE A 50 14.66 4.61 4.73
N THR A 51 15.87 4.27 5.19
CA THR A 51 16.86 5.26 5.61
C THR A 51 17.11 6.22 4.44
N ASP A 52 17.01 7.54 4.70
CA ASP A 52 17.06 8.63 3.70
C ASP A 52 15.89 8.69 2.70
N HIS A 53 14.91 7.79 2.81
CA HIS A 53 13.73 7.69 1.92
C HIS A 53 12.40 7.73 2.69
N LEU A 54 12.42 8.17 3.95
CA LEU A 54 11.21 8.29 4.78
C LEU A 54 10.22 9.31 4.21
N ASP A 55 10.68 10.50 3.85
CA ASP A 55 9.82 11.54 3.26
C ASP A 55 9.13 11.07 1.96
N PRO A 56 9.85 10.50 0.96
CA PRO A 56 9.21 9.99 -0.24
C PRO A 56 8.30 8.78 0.03
N MET A 57 8.57 7.98 1.05
CA MET A 57 7.70 6.88 1.48
C MET A 57 6.40 7.42 2.09
N ILE A 58 6.49 8.41 2.99
CA ILE A 58 5.33 9.04 3.66
C ILE A 58 4.44 9.76 2.64
N ALA A 59 5.02 10.42 1.63
CA ALA A 59 4.26 11.08 0.57
C ALA A 59 3.36 10.09 -0.18
N ARG A 60 3.90 8.94 -0.60
CA ARG A 60 3.13 7.88 -1.28
C ARG A 60 2.01 7.32 -0.42
N VAL A 61 2.28 7.07 0.86
CA VAL A 61 1.26 6.62 1.82
C VAL A 61 0.15 7.67 1.95
N SER A 62 0.53 8.95 2.03
CA SER A 62 -0.43 10.05 2.13
C SER A 62 -1.30 10.16 0.88
N ASP A 63 -0.70 10.06 -0.31
CA ASP A 63 -1.42 10.09 -1.59
C ASP A 63 -2.45 8.96 -1.71
N TYR A 64 -2.07 7.75 -1.28
CA TYR A 64 -2.98 6.61 -1.24
C TYR A 64 -4.16 6.84 -0.28
N LEU A 65 -3.87 7.30 0.93
CA LEU A 65 -4.91 7.59 1.93
C LEU A 65 -5.85 8.71 1.48
N ASP A 66 -5.30 9.77 0.87
CA ASP A 66 -6.09 10.86 0.28
C ASP A 66 -7.04 10.33 -0.79
N GLY A 67 -6.61 9.39 -1.63
CA GLY A 67 -7.48 8.73 -2.61
C GLY A 67 -8.57 7.88 -1.93
N ALA A 68 -8.17 7.03 -0.97
CA ALA A 68 -9.07 6.10 -0.30
C ALA A 68 -10.14 6.79 0.57
N LEU A 69 -9.78 7.90 1.21
CA LEU A 69 -10.66 8.63 2.14
C LEU A 69 -11.57 9.64 1.42
N LYS A 70 -11.22 10.11 0.22
CA LYS A 70 -12.11 10.94 -0.61
C LYS A 70 -13.39 10.22 -1.05
N THR A 71 -13.42 8.88 -0.92
CA THR A 71 -14.55 8.04 -1.32
C THR A 71 -15.64 7.84 -0.28
N GLU A 72 -15.53 8.40 0.93
CA GLU A 72 -16.70 8.49 1.81
C GLU A 72 -17.61 9.62 1.29
N PRO A 73 -18.88 9.36 0.93
CA PRO A 73 -19.81 10.46 0.80
C PRO A 73 -19.82 11.15 2.15
N GLU A 74 -19.50 12.46 2.16
CA GLU A 74 -19.72 13.35 3.28
C GLU A 74 -21.03 12.95 3.93
N ALA A 75 -20.96 12.32 5.11
CA ALA A 75 -22.11 11.73 5.75
C ALA A 75 -23.17 12.83 5.84
N ALA A 76 -24.20 12.71 5.00
CA ALA A 76 -25.22 13.74 4.86
C ALA A 76 -25.69 14.09 6.27
N PRO A 77 -25.67 15.37 6.67
CA PRO A 77 -26.00 15.73 8.03
C PRO A 77 -27.36 15.11 8.35
N LEU A 78 -27.40 14.32 9.42
CA LEU A 78 -28.62 13.68 9.91
C LEU A 78 -29.53 14.71 10.59
N PHE A 79 -29.71 15.90 10.00
CA PHE A 79 -30.70 16.91 10.39
C PHE A 79 -31.08 17.79 9.20
#